data_AF-A0A8T4WS62-F1
#
_entry.id   AF-A0A8T4WS62-F1
#
_cell.length_a   1.000
_cell.length_b   1.000
_cell.length_c   1.000
_cell.angle_alpha   90.00
_cell.angle_beta   90.00
_cell.angle_gamma   90.00
#
_symmetry.space_group_name_H-M   'P 1'
#
loop_
_entity.id
_entity.type
_entity.pdbx_description
1 polymer ?
#
loop_
_entity_poly.entity_id
_entity_poly.type
_entity_poly.pdbx_seq_one_letter_code
_entity_poly.pdbx_strand_id
1 'polypeptide(L)'
;GIHPTFVVTGNIPIVLRESLLPKVFKMGEQVVERSLDLFGGIIGSFCLETVVTENLEFKVFEISARIVAGTNPYVNGSPYSDLIEPGLSTGKRIAQEIKYAAKTDQLNEILS
;
A
#
# COMPACT_ATOMS: atom_id res chain seq x y z
N GLY A 1 -24.77 22.04 18.16
CA GLY A 1 -24.05 20.75 18.20
C GLY A 1 -22.70 20.92 17.54
N ILE A 2 -21.72 20.06 17.86
CA ILE A 2 -20.41 20.05 17.20
C ILE A 2 -20.57 19.33 15.86
N HIS A 3 -20.06 19.92 14.77
CA HIS A 3 -19.98 19.27 13.46
C HIS A 3 -18.55 18.75 13.25
N PRO A 4 -18.28 17.46 13.49
CA PRO A 4 -16.94 16.92 13.27
C PRO A 4 -16.58 16.98 11.78
N THR A 5 -15.32 17.29 11.47
CA THR A 5 -14.76 17.25 10.11
C THR A 5 -13.57 16.31 10.08
N PHE A 6 -13.42 15.56 8.99
CA PHE A 6 -12.35 14.58 8.80
C PHE A 6 -11.31 15.06 7.78
N VAL A 7 -10.98 16.35 7.82
CA VAL A 7 -9.95 16.92 6.94
C VAL A 7 -8.60 16.30 7.29
N VAL A 8 -7.98 15.65 6.30
CA VAL A 8 -6.66 15.02 6.45
C VAL A 8 -5.59 16.11 6.57
N THR A 9 -4.84 16.12 7.66
CA THR A 9 -3.77 17.12 7.93
C THR A 9 -2.38 16.50 8.12
N GLY A 10 -2.29 15.17 8.20
CA GLY A 10 -1.04 14.47 8.42
C GLY A 10 -1.21 12.95 8.54
N ASN A 11 -0.10 12.26 8.80
CA ASN A 11 -0.04 10.82 8.97
C ASN A 11 0.87 10.48 10.17
N ILE A 12 0.50 9.47 10.95
CA ILE A 12 1.27 9.00 12.10
C ILE A 12 1.80 7.60 11.78
N PRO A 13 3.11 7.34 11.91
CA PRO A 13 3.66 6.00 11.72
C PRO A 13 3.12 5.03 12.78
N ILE A 14 2.68 3.85 12.34
CA ILE A 14 2.26 2.76 13.21
C ILE A 14 2.79 1.43 12.69
N VAL A 15 2.79 0.42 13.56
CA VAL A 15 3.00 -0.98 13.19
C VAL A 15 1.81 -1.79 13.70
N LEU A 16 1.45 -2.83 12.94
CA LEU A 16 0.42 -3.78 13.35
C LEU A 16 0.98 -4.81 14.32
N ARG A 17 0.10 -5.34 15.18
CA ARG A 17 0.35 -6.60 15.88
C ARG A 17 0.67 -7.68 14.84
N GLU A 18 1.80 -8.36 15.01
CA GLU A 18 2.34 -9.30 14.02
C GLU A 18 1.36 -10.41 13.60
N SER A 19 0.55 -10.92 14.54
CA SER A 19 -0.46 -11.94 14.28
C SER A 19 -1.54 -11.52 13.27
N LEU A 20 -1.65 -10.23 12.95
CA LEU A 20 -2.58 -9.71 11.96
C LEU A 20 -1.99 -9.63 10.55
N LEU A 21 -0.66 -9.73 10.40
CA LEU A 21 0.00 -9.60 9.10
C LEU A 21 -0.48 -10.64 8.06
N PRO A 22 -0.67 -11.94 8.40
CA PRO A 22 -1.19 -12.91 7.43
C PRO A 22 -2.55 -12.51 6.86
N LYS A 23 -3.40 -11.86 7.68
CA LYS A 23 -4.71 -11.38 7.25
C LYS A 23 -4.58 -10.22 6.27
N VAL A 24 -3.68 -9.27 6.53
CA VAL A 24 -3.43 -8.11 5.65
C VAL A 24 -2.83 -8.55 4.32
N PHE A 25 -1.87 -9.49 4.32
CA PHE A 25 -1.33 -10.07 3.08
C PHE A 25 -2.42 -10.71 2.23
N LYS A 26 -3.28 -11.54 2.85
CA LYS A 26 -4.41 -12.16 2.16
C LYS A 26 -5.40 -11.13 1.59
N MET A 27 -5.66 -10.05 2.32
CA MET A 27 -6.52 -8.97 1.82
C MET A 27 -5.90 -8.27 0.61
N GLY A 28 -4.61 -8.00 0.62
CA GLY A 28 -3.89 -7.42 -0.51
C GLY A 28 -3.90 -8.32 -1.74
N GLU A 29 -3.60 -9.61 -1.56
CA GLU A 29 -3.65 -10.63 -2.62
C GLU A 29 -5.05 -10.68 -3.28
N GLN A 30 -6.11 -10.76 -2.47
CA GLN A 30 -7.48 -10.80 -2.98
C GLN A 30 -7.86 -9.57 -3.82
N VAL A 31 -7.32 -8.40 -3.48
CA VAL A 31 -7.53 -7.17 -4.26
C VAL A 31 -6.80 -7.25 -5.60
N VAL A 32 -5.54 -7.70 -5.59
CA VAL A 32 -4.74 -7.84 -6.82
C VAL A 32 -5.39 -8.85 -7.76
N GLU A 33 -5.70 -10.05 -7.28
CA GLU A 33 -6.37 -11.09 -8.07
C GLU A 33 -7.70 -10.61 -8.63
N ARG A 34 -8.52 -9.96 -7.79
CA ARG A 34 -9.81 -9.46 -8.26
C ARG A 34 -9.68 -8.31 -9.26
N SER A 35 -8.64 -7.49 -9.14
CA SER A 35 -8.35 -6.42 -10.09
C SER A 35 -7.87 -6.94 -11.45
N LEU A 36 -7.18 -8.09 -11.49
CA LEU A 36 -6.78 -8.75 -12.72
C LEU A 36 -8.01 -9.17 -13.52
N ASP A 37 -8.97 -9.83 -12.87
CA ASP A 37 -10.22 -10.26 -13.48
C ASP A 37 -11.07 -9.10 -14.03
N LEU A 38 -11.07 -7.96 -13.33
CA LEU A 38 -11.99 -6.87 -13.60
C LEU A 38 -11.42 -5.79 -14.52
N PHE A 39 -10.13 -5.47 -14.37
CA PHE A 39 -9.53 -4.25 -14.91
C PHE A 39 -8.14 -4.49 -15.51
N GLY A 40 -7.70 -5.75 -15.65
CA GLY A 40 -6.35 -6.05 -16.15
C GLY A 40 -5.24 -5.90 -15.10
N GLY A 41 -5.61 -5.67 -13.84
CA GLY A 41 -4.69 -5.64 -12.70
C GLY A 41 -4.46 -4.25 -12.11
N ILE A 42 -4.00 -4.24 -10.87
CA ILE A 42 -3.52 -3.05 -10.17
C ILE A 42 -2.00 -3.03 -10.21
N ILE A 43 -1.44 -2.11 -10.99
CA ILE A 43 0.01 -1.99 -11.18
C ILE A 43 0.58 -1.01 -10.16
N GLY A 44 1.66 -1.42 -9.49
CA GLY A 44 2.38 -0.57 -8.54
C GLY A 44 1.78 -0.56 -7.14
N SER A 45 1.68 0.62 -6.53
CA SER A 45 1.26 0.75 -5.13
C SER A 45 -0.23 1.01 -4.99
N PHE A 46 -0.81 0.45 -3.93
CA PHE A 46 -2.19 0.71 -3.54
C PHE A 46 -2.33 0.69 -2.01
N CYS A 47 -3.45 1.19 -1.50
CA CYS A 47 -3.75 1.23 -0.08
C CYS A 47 -5.17 0.72 0.18
N LEU A 48 -5.31 -0.13 1.20
CA LEU A 48 -6.57 -0.48 1.81
C LEU A 48 -6.74 0.34 3.08
N GLU A 49 -7.69 1.27 3.08
CA GLU A 49 -7.98 2.09 4.24
C GLU A 49 -8.96 1.35 5.14
N THR A 50 -8.52 1.05 6.36
CA THR A 50 -9.22 0.12 7.25
C THR A 50 -9.38 0.64 8.66
N VAL A 51 -10.38 0.10 9.36
CA VAL A 51 -10.46 0.11 10.82
C VAL A 51 -10.35 -1.33 11.34
N VAL A 52 -9.69 -1.51 12.48
CA VAL A 52 -9.59 -2.79 13.19
C VAL A 52 -10.54 -2.76 14.38
N THR A 53 -11.50 -3.69 14.41
CA THR A 53 -12.46 -3.81 15.52
C THR A 53 -11.81 -4.41 16.76
N GLU A 54 -12.51 -4.37 17.91
CA GLU A 54 -12.10 -5.08 19.13
C GLU A 54 -11.91 -6.59 18.94
N ASN A 55 -12.68 -7.20 18.02
CA ASN A 55 -12.56 -8.61 17.64
C ASN A 55 -11.43 -8.89 16.62
N LEU A 56 -10.54 -7.91 16.38
CA LEU A 56 -9.43 -8.00 15.43
C LEU A 56 -9.87 -8.22 13.97
N GLU A 57 -11.06 -7.77 13.60
CA GLU A 57 -11.55 -7.78 12.22
C GLU A 57 -11.19 -6.48 11.50
N PHE A 58 -10.73 -6.60 10.26
CA PHE A 58 -10.53 -5.46 9.38
C PHE A 58 -11.85 -5.12 8.67
N LYS A 59 -12.29 -3.86 8.76
CA LYS A 59 -13.32 -3.29 7.89
C LYS A 59 -12.66 -2.30 6.95
N VAL A 60 -12.69 -2.60 5.65
CA VAL A 60 -12.20 -1.70 4.59
C VAL A 60 -13.30 -0.70 4.28
N PHE A 61 -12.97 0.59 4.26
CA PHE A 61 -13.92 1.64 3.86
C PHE A 61 -13.51 2.35 2.57
N GLU A 62 -12.24 2.30 2.18
CA GLU A 62 -11.74 2.87 0.93
C GLU A 62 -10.58 2.05 0.35
N ILE A 63 -10.45 2.08 -0.98
CA ILE A 63 -9.29 1.57 -1.72
C ILE A 63 -8.71 2.73 -2.53
N SER A 64 -7.45 3.08 -2.25
CA SER A 64 -6.68 3.98 -3.08
C SER A 64 -5.81 3.17 -4.04
N ALA A 65 -6.14 3.17 -5.34
CA ALA A 65 -5.40 2.42 -6.37
C ALA A 65 -4.12 3.12 -6.86
N ARG A 66 -3.42 3.78 -5.93
CA ARG A 66 -2.17 4.53 -6.15
C ARG A 66 -1.47 4.77 -4.81
N ILE A 67 -0.30 5.40 -4.88
CA ILE A 67 0.41 5.90 -3.69
C ILE A 67 -0.47 6.87 -2.87
N VAL A 68 -0.34 6.80 -1.54
CA VAL A 68 -1.09 7.61 -0.57
C VAL A 68 -0.16 8.46 0.29
N ALA A 69 -0.67 9.55 0.88
CA ALA A 69 0.12 10.41 1.77
C ALA A 69 0.68 9.67 2.99
N GLY A 70 0.06 8.56 3.40
CA GLY A 70 0.54 7.67 4.45
C GLY A 70 1.94 7.09 4.22
N THR A 71 2.45 7.11 2.99
CA THR A 71 3.83 6.68 2.69
C THR A 71 4.89 7.74 3.02
N ASN A 72 4.49 9.01 3.16
CA ASN A 72 5.41 10.14 3.32
C ASN A 72 6.28 10.08 4.59
N PRO A 73 5.83 9.56 5.74
CA PRO A 73 6.71 9.40 6.90
C PRO A 73 7.86 8.40 6.68
N TYR A 74 7.81 7.58 5.64
CA TYR A 74 8.71 6.45 5.40
C TYR A 74 9.70 6.69 4.23
N VAL A 75 10.17 7.93 4.05
CA VAL A 75 11.15 8.29 2.99
C VAL A 75 12.45 7.49 3.13
N ASN A 76 12.88 7.23 4.35
CA ASN A 76 14.11 6.47 4.67
C ASN A 76 13.81 5.03 5.06
N GLY A 77 12.71 4.46 4.56
CA GLY A 77 12.26 3.12 4.92
C GLY A 77 11.21 3.11 6.03
N SER A 78 10.76 1.91 6.36
CA SER A 78 9.73 1.58 7.33
C SER A 78 10.12 0.28 8.04
N PRO A 79 9.55 -0.01 9.22
CA PRO A 79 9.80 -1.27 9.91
C PRO A 79 9.56 -2.53 9.06
N TYR A 80 8.70 -2.44 8.04
CA TYR A 80 8.43 -3.55 7.12
C TYR A 80 9.36 -3.57 5.92
N SER A 81 9.60 -2.42 5.28
CA SER A 81 10.44 -2.35 4.09
C SER A 81 11.91 -2.64 4.39
N ASP A 82 12.37 -2.33 5.59
CA ASP A 82 13.76 -2.59 6.01
C ASP A 82 14.05 -4.10 6.16
N LEU A 83 13.02 -4.95 6.23
CA LEU A 83 13.17 -6.40 6.13
C LEU A 83 13.52 -6.88 4.71
N ILE A 84 13.35 -6.01 3.72
CA ILE A 84 13.60 -6.28 2.30
C ILE A 84 14.85 -5.53 1.82
N GLU A 85 14.87 -4.22 1.99
CA GLU A 85 15.97 -3.35 1.60
C GLU A 85 16.03 -2.12 2.52
N PRO A 86 17.19 -1.82 3.14
CA PRO A 86 17.36 -0.61 3.94
C PRO A 86 17.06 0.67 3.16
N GLY A 87 16.28 1.57 3.75
CA GLY A 87 16.00 2.86 3.13
C GLY A 87 15.04 2.78 1.94
N LEU A 88 14.15 1.79 1.92
CA LEU A 88 13.19 1.57 0.84
C LEU A 88 11.85 2.29 1.11
N SER A 89 11.67 3.47 0.54
CA SER A 89 10.35 4.11 0.47
C SER A 89 9.49 3.56 -0.68
N THR A 90 8.17 3.79 -0.63
CA THR A 90 7.28 3.45 -1.74
C THR A 90 7.68 4.14 -3.04
N GLY A 91 8.10 5.41 -2.98
CA GLY A 91 8.60 6.14 -4.15
C GLY A 91 9.87 5.51 -4.73
N LYS A 92 10.82 5.12 -3.88
CA LYS A 92 12.04 4.40 -4.31
C LYS A 92 11.69 3.04 -4.93
N ARG A 93 10.74 2.30 -4.35
CA ARG A 93 10.28 1.01 -4.87
C ARG A 93 9.65 1.13 -6.26
N ILE A 94 8.84 2.17 -6.51
CA ILE A 94 8.28 2.46 -7.85
C ILE A 94 9.41 2.78 -8.84
N ALA A 95 10.37 3.62 -8.47
CA ALA A 95 11.51 3.94 -9.32
C ALA A 95 12.37 2.71 -9.65
N GLN A 96 12.54 1.79 -8.70
CA GLN A 96 13.21 0.51 -8.92
C GLN A 96 12.46 -0.37 -9.92
N GLU A 97 11.12 -0.42 -9.86
CA GLU A 97 10.30 -1.18 -10.81
C GLU A 97 10.49 -0.66 -12.23
N ILE A 98 10.42 0.66 -12.41
CA ILE A 98 10.65 1.30 -13.72
C ILE A 98 12.07 0.99 -14.22
N LYS A 99 13.08 1.07 -13.35
CA LYS A 99 14.47 0.75 -13.71
C LYS A 99 14.64 -0.73 -14.07
N TYR A 100 13.93 -1.63 -13.42
CA TYR A 100 13.97 -3.07 -13.71
C TYR A 100 13.30 -3.36 -15.06
N ALA A 101 12.07 -2.89 -15.25
CA ALA A 101 11.32 -3.06 -16.50
C ALA A 101 12.07 -2.48 -17.71
N ALA A 102 12.73 -1.32 -17.55
CA ALA A 102 13.57 -0.74 -18.60
C ALA A 102 14.80 -1.62 -18.93
N LYS A 103 15.37 -2.29 -17.93
CA LYS A 103 16.53 -3.18 -18.13
C LYS A 103 16.14 -4.52 -18.76
N THR A 104 14.92 -4.99 -18.52
CA THR A 104 14.40 -6.27 -19.03
C THR A 104 13.55 -6.13 -20.29
N ASP A 105 13.42 -4.91 -20.83
CA ASP A 105 12.58 -4.58 -21.99
C ASP A 105 11.08 -4.91 -21.77
N GLN A 106 10.60 -4.68 -20.55
CA GLN A 106 9.22 -4.95 -20.10
C GLN A 106 8.49 -3.68 -19.65
N LEU A 107 8.89 -2.50 -20.16
CA LEU A 107 8.23 -1.24 -19.79
C LEU A 107 6.75 -1.22 -20.18
N ASN A 108 6.39 -1.92 -21.26
CA ASN A 108 5.00 -2.08 -21.71
C ASN A 108 4.12 -2.82 -20.69
N GLU A 109 4.68 -3.59 -19.76
CA GLU A 109 3.92 -4.30 -18.72
C GLU A 109 3.49 -3.38 -17.56
N ILE A 110 4.15 -2.22 -17.41
CA ILE A 110 3.93 -1.31 -16.27
C ILE A 110 3.49 0.09 -16.68
N LEU A 111 3.41 0.35 -17.97
CA LEU A 111 2.97 1.61 -18.55
C LEU A 111 1.66 1.37 -19.31
N SER A 112 0.78 2.35 -19.25
CA SER A 112 -0.53 2.38 -19.91
C SER A 112 -0.68 3.65 -20.74
#